data_AF-A0A369Y247-F1
#
_entry.id   AF-A0A369Y247-F1
#
_cell.length_a   1.000
_cell.length_b   1.000
_cell.length_c   1.000
_cell.angle_alpha   90.00
_cell.angle_beta   90.00
_cell.angle_gamma   90.00
#
_symmetry.space_group_name_H-M   'P 1'
#
loop_
_entity.id
_entity.type
_entity.pdbx_description
1 polymer ?
#
loop_
_entity_poly.entity_id
_entity_poly.type
_entity_poly.pdbx_seq_one_letter_code
_entity_poly.pdbx_strand_id
1 'polypeptide(L)'
;MVDYRCRIDKITNLYKIYDYDMFFYQLREGILDEQFREIFNEIRWAREIKKLGSPIPEKLLNMLGKLRERIVDYYIEYLKNNREIKKIKDPDLIIGLGCSNTLGFLDKRVEVLGKLVEKFPEARVLLSGGGMGVLKTEAGEMLEKLKKNYKADEKLIILEEDSLDTLGNIVFSKLLLKKMNILSGIEKIIVVTSPFHVIRVHSLFSRVFPKEISFEIRGHDYYLNKVSNDATTRKIVENEIKSLYRSDRIFNIVNLKEEKKNNFKVDETSIFYQMLLYHDLYKNRRDILRKYYVCLETYKI
;
A
#
# COMPACT_ATOMS: atom_id res chain seq x y z
N MET A 1 35.76 6.96 -16.30
CA MET A 1 35.39 5.54 -16.19
C MET A 1 34.54 5.39 -14.94
N VAL A 2 33.31 4.88 -15.03
CA VAL A 2 32.46 4.72 -13.84
C VAL A 2 33.02 3.56 -13.01
N ASP A 3 33.32 3.78 -11.73
CA ASP A 3 33.71 2.68 -10.83
C ASP A 3 32.45 1.93 -10.39
N TYR A 4 32.39 0.65 -10.77
CA TYR A 4 31.27 -0.24 -10.46
C TYR A 4 31.46 -1.05 -9.17
N ARG A 5 32.66 -1.04 -8.54
CA ARG A 5 32.99 -1.92 -7.40
C ARG A 5 32.07 -1.71 -6.21
N CYS A 6 31.93 -0.46 -5.77
CA CYS A 6 31.04 -0.10 -4.65
C CYS A 6 29.58 -0.53 -4.89
N ARG A 7 29.09 -0.48 -6.14
CA ARG A 7 27.73 -0.95 -6.48
C ARG A 7 27.63 -2.47 -6.49
N ILE A 8 28.63 -3.16 -7.02
CA ILE A 8 28.69 -4.63 -7.01
C ILE A 8 28.70 -5.12 -5.56
N ASP A 9 29.48 -4.49 -4.68
CA ASP A 9 29.54 -4.83 -3.26
C ASP A 9 28.19 -4.59 -2.58
N LYS A 10 27.55 -3.44 -2.83
CA LYS A 10 26.21 -3.13 -2.33
C LYS A 10 25.18 -4.19 -2.77
N ILE A 11 25.14 -4.52 -4.05
CA ILE A 11 24.19 -5.51 -4.60
C ILE A 11 24.48 -6.92 -4.08
N THR A 12 25.76 -7.26 -3.89
CA THR A 12 26.17 -8.53 -3.30
C THR A 12 25.69 -8.64 -1.85
N ASN A 13 25.74 -7.54 -1.08
CA ASN A 13 25.21 -7.52 0.28
C ASN A 13 23.69 -7.67 0.29
N LEU A 14 22.96 -6.99 -0.61
CA LEU A 14 21.52 -7.20 -0.77
C LEU A 14 21.19 -8.66 -1.07
N TYR A 15 22.00 -9.34 -1.91
CA TYR A 15 21.82 -10.75 -2.25
C TYR A 15 21.88 -11.69 -1.03
N LYS A 16 22.69 -11.35 -0.02
CA LYS A 16 22.85 -12.14 1.21
C LYS A 16 21.68 -11.97 2.19
N ILE A 17 20.96 -10.87 2.13
CA ILE A 17 19.94 -10.53 3.14
C ILE A 17 18.56 -11.11 2.79
N TYR A 18 18.31 -11.47 1.53
CA TYR A 18 17.08 -12.18 1.18
C TYR A 18 17.19 -13.63 1.67
N ASP A 19 16.59 -13.91 2.82
CA ASP A 19 16.34 -15.25 3.33
C ASP A 19 14.83 -15.39 3.54
N TYR A 20 14.27 -16.50 3.09
CA TYR A 20 12.83 -16.77 3.19
C TYR A 20 12.38 -16.78 4.66
N ASP A 21 13.23 -17.33 5.54
CA ASP A 21 12.93 -17.44 6.98
C ASP A 21 12.94 -16.08 7.69
N MET A 22 13.70 -15.09 7.18
CA MET A 22 13.73 -13.74 7.73
C MET A 22 12.65 -12.82 7.18
N PHE A 23 11.83 -13.25 6.22
CA PHE A 23 10.91 -12.36 5.53
C PHE A 23 9.89 -11.69 6.46
N PHE A 24 9.23 -12.46 7.33
CA PHE A 24 8.19 -11.89 8.20
C PHE A 24 8.78 -10.88 9.18
N TYR A 25 10.03 -11.09 9.58
CA TYR A 25 10.79 -10.11 10.34
C TYR A 25 11.06 -8.89 9.46
N GLN A 26 11.61 -9.05 8.26
CA GLN A 26 11.93 -7.94 7.36
C GLN A 26 10.72 -7.11 6.91
N LEU A 27 9.57 -7.75 6.69
CA LEU A 27 8.31 -7.08 6.36
C LEU A 27 7.79 -6.28 7.56
N ARG A 28 7.88 -6.86 8.77
CA ARG A 28 7.46 -6.19 10.01
C ARG A 28 8.35 -5.00 10.36
N GLU A 29 9.66 -5.17 10.20
CA GLU A 29 10.66 -4.14 10.48
C GLU A 29 10.83 -3.14 9.32
N GLY A 30 10.07 -3.28 8.22
CA GLY A 30 10.14 -2.39 7.06
C GLY A 30 11.42 -2.50 6.21
N ILE A 31 12.32 -3.42 6.57
CA ILE A 31 13.57 -3.73 5.86
C ILE A 31 13.28 -4.14 4.41
N LEU A 32 12.23 -4.91 4.21
CA LEU A 32 11.87 -5.45 2.90
C LEU A 32 11.56 -4.34 1.88
N ASP A 33 10.82 -3.31 2.30
CA ASP A 33 10.47 -2.19 1.43
C ASP A 33 11.72 -1.40 0.99
N GLU A 34 12.65 -1.21 1.92
CA GLU A 34 13.93 -0.56 1.65
C GLU A 34 14.71 -1.34 0.59
N GLN A 35 14.82 -2.65 0.75
CA GLN A 35 15.55 -3.49 -0.21
C GLN A 35 14.90 -3.47 -1.60
N PHE A 36 13.57 -3.52 -1.69
CA PHE A 36 12.89 -3.36 -2.98
C PHE A 36 13.21 -2.00 -3.60
N ARG A 37 13.13 -0.93 -2.83
CA ARG A 37 13.51 0.40 -3.30
C ARG A 37 14.93 0.42 -3.84
N GLU A 38 15.90 -0.14 -3.11
CA GLU A 38 17.30 -0.18 -3.56
C GLU A 38 17.45 -0.94 -4.88
N ILE A 39 16.86 -2.14 -4.98
CA ILE A 39 16.97 -2.97 -6.19
C ILE A 39 16.35 -2.27 -7.40
N PHE A 40 15.18 -1.65 -7.24
CA PHE A 40 14.53 -0.93 -8.35
C PHE A 40 15.30 0.32 -8.76
N ASN A 41 15.91 1.04 -7.81
CA ASN A 41 16.81 2.16 -8.12
C ASN A 41 18.02 1.70 -8.93
N GLU A 42 18.66 0.60 -8.54
CA GLU A 42 19.79 0.03 -9.28
C GLU A 42 19.39 -0.46 -10.68
N ILE A 43 18.24 -1.14 -10.82
CA ILE A 43 17.71 -1.57 -12.12
C ILE A 43 17.43 -0.37 -13.03
N ARG A 44 16.81 0.69 -12.48
CA ARG A 44 16.51 1.91 -13.25
C ARG A 44 17.79 2.59 -13.70
N TRP A 45 18.73 2.80 -12.78
CA TRP A 45 20.03 3.40 -13.10
C TRP A 45 20.74 2.62 -14.20
N ALA A 46 20.78 1.28 -14.11
CA ALA A 46 21.38 0.45 -15.15
C ALA A 46 20.71 0.65 -16.52
N ARG A 47 19.38 0.82 -16.57
CA ARG A 47 18.69 1.14 -17.83
C ARG A 47 19.08 2.50 -18.40
N GLU A 48 19.17 3.53 -17.57
CA GLU A 48 19.53 4.89 -18.01
C GLU A 48 20.98 4.95 -18.52
N ILE A 49 21.93 4.32 -17.81
CA ILE A 49 23.33 4.25 -18.25
C ILE A 49 23.45 3.51 -19.59
N LYS A 50 22.68 2.43 -19.79
CA LYS A 50 22.66 1.70 -21.06
C LYS A 50 22.13 2.56 -22.21
N LYS A 51 21.12 3.40 -21.98
CA LYS A 51 20.60 4.35 -23.00
C LYS A 51 21.65 5.39 -23.39
N LEU A 52 22.53 5.78 -22.47
CA LEU A 52 23.65 6.69 -22.73
C LEU A 52 24.83 6.02 -23.46
N GLY A 53 24.69 4.76 -23.92
CA GLY A 53 25.73 4.02 -24.63
C GLY A 53 26.91 3.58 -23.75
N SER A 54 26.81 3.74 -22.43
CA SER A 54 27.88 3.37 -21.50
C SER A 54 27.87 1.86 -21.24
N PRO A 55 29.03 1.17 -21.31
CA PRO A 55 29.10 -0.26 -21.06
C PRO A 55 28.80 -0.55 -19.59
N ILE A 56 27.87 -1.47 -19.33
CA ILE A 56 27.58 -1.98 -17.98
C ILE A 56 28.12 -3.40 -17.91
N PRO A 57 28.85 -3.78 -16.84
CA PRO A 57 29.34 -5.14 -16.69
C PRO A 57 28.20 -6.16 -16.77
N GLU A 58 28.32 -7.18 -17.62
CA GLU A 58 27.30 -8.22 -17.81
C GLU A 58 27.00 -8.96 -16.49
N LYS A 59 28.04 -9.21 -15.69
CA LYS A 59 27.92 -9.78 -14.33
C LYS A 59 26.93 -8.99 -13.47
N LEU A 60 26.97 -7.66 -13.53
CA LEU A 60 26.09 -6.78 -12.76
C LEU A 60 24.63 -6.88 -13.23
N LEU A 61 24.40 -6.89 -14.54
CA LEU A 61 23.06 -7.08 -15.11
C LEU A 61 22.46 -8.43 -14.73
N ASN A 62 23.27 -9.50 -14.80
CA ASN A 62 22.85 -10.85 -14.41
C ASN A 62 22.51 -10.92 -12.92
N MET A 63 23.28 -10.27 -12.05
CA MET A 63 22.97 -10.19 -10.61
C MET A 63 21.66 -9.46 -10.34
N LEU A 64 21.44 -8.31 -10.97
CA LEU A 64 20.18 -7.55 -10.83
C LEU A 64 18.98 -8.34 -11.35
N GLY A 65 19.14 -9.06 -12.46
CA GLY A 65 18.12 -9.97 -12.99
C GLY A 65 17.75 -11.06 -11.99
N LYS A 66 18.74 -11.77 -11.44
CA LYS A 66 18.52 -12.83 -10.43
C LYS A 66 17.85 -12.30 -9.16
N LEU A 67 18.24 -11.13 -8.68
CA LEU A 67 17.59 -10.50 -7.53
C LEU A 67 16.12 -10.18 -7.79
N ARG A 68 15.80 -9.62 -8.96
CA ARG A 68 14.42 -9.36 -9.35
C ARG A 68 13.60 -10.64 -9.39
N GLU A 69 14.10 -11.70 -10.03
CA GLU A 69 13.38 -12.97 -10.10
C GLU A 69 13.14 -13.55 -8.71
N ARG A 70 14.14 -13.51 -7.82
CA ARG A 70 14.02 -13.97 -6.44
C ARG A 70 12.92 -13.24 -5.66
N ILE A 71 12.80 -11.92 -5.84
CA ILE A 71 11.74 -11.13 -5.21
C ILE A 71 10.37 -11.55 -5.75
N VAL A 72 10.24 -11.73 -7.07
CA VAL A 72 8.99 -12.12 -7.69
C VAL A 72 8.57 -13.52 -7.22
N ASP A 73 9.49 -14.49 -7.26
CA ASP A 73 9.26 -15.86 -6.79
C ASP A 73 8.80 -15.86 -5.33
N TYR A 74 9.47 -15.06 -4.49
CA TYR A 74 9.11 -14.87 -3.10
C TYR A 74 7.66 -14.39 -2.94
N TYR A 75 7.26 -13.31 -3.63
CA TYR A 75 5.90 -12.78 -3.55
C TYR A 75 4.87 -13.83 -3.97
N ILE A 76 5.16 -14.59 -5.02
CA ILE A 76 4.27 -15.64 -5.49
C ILE A 76 4.12 -16.71 -4.42
N GLU A 77 5.21 -17.13 -3.79
CA GLU A 77 5.17 -18.12 -2.71
C GLU A 77 4.44 -17.61 -1.47
N TYR A 78 4.62 -16.35 -1.11
CA TYR A 78 3.83 -15.70 -0.06
C TYR A 78 2.33 -15.77 -0.40
N LEU A 79 1.94 -15.39 -1.62
CA LEU A 79 0.54 -15.37 -2.05
C LEU A 79 -0.10 -16.76 -2.13
N LYS A 80 0.69 -17.83 -2.30
CA LYS A 80 0.19 -19.21 -2.21
C LYS A 80 -0.18 -19.61 -0.78
N ASN A 81 0.60 -19.14 0.20
CA ASN A 81 0.53 -19.63 1.57
C ASN A 81 -0.18 -18.67 2.54
N ASN A 82 -0.28 -17.38 2.19
CA ASN A 82 -0.72 -16.33 3.11
C ASN A 82 -1.80 -15.46 2.47
N ARG A 83 -2.85 -15.22 3.26
CA ARG A 83 -4.00 -14.38 2.87
C ARG A 83 -4.20 -13.18 3.77
N GLU A 84 -3.55 -13.20 4.93
CA GLU A 84 -3.72 -12.22 5.98
C GLU A 84 -2.39 -11.95 6.65
N ILE A 85 -2.18 -10.71 7.09
CA ILE A 85 -1.03 -10.36 7.94
C ILE A 85 -1.60 -9.99 9.31
N LYS A 86 -1.20 -10.77 10.32
CA LYS A 86 -1.69 -10.73 11.71
C LYS A 86 -3.18 -11.07 11.80
N LYS A 87 -3.61 -11.51 12.98
CA LYS A 87 -5.03 -11.68 13.30
C LYS A 87 -5.40 -10.78 14.44
N ILE A 88 -6.50 -10.07 14.29
CA ILE A 88 -7.07 -9.22 15.33
C ILE A 88 -8.41 -9.79 15.77
N LYS A 89 -8.63 -9.76 17.08
CA LYS A 89 -9.93 -9.98 17.71
C LYS A 89 -10.49 -8.62 18.12
N ASP A 90 -11.81 -8.50 18.01
CA ASP A 90 -12.59 -7.37 18.50
C ASP A 90 -12.07 -6.02 17.95
N PRO A 91 -12.17 -5.80 16.62
CA PRO A 91 -11.72 -4.56 15.99
C PRO A 91 -12.65 -3.39 16.32
N ASP A 92 -12.09 -2.18 16.45
CA ASP A 92 -12.87 -0.94 16.58
C ASP A 92 -13.35 -0.43 15.21
N LEU A 93 -12.58 -0.76 14.16
CA LEU A 93 -12.80 -0.32 12.79
C LEU A 93 -12.46 -1.42 11.78
N ILE A 94 -13.32 -1.58 10.78
CA ILE A 94 -13.09 -2.38 9.59
C ILE A 94 -13.03 -1.44 8.39
N ILE A 95 -11.94 -1.48 7.62
CA ILE A 95 -11.74 -0.66 6.42
C ILE A 95 -11.86 -1.54 5.17
N GLY A 96 -12.81 -1.25 4.29
CA GLY A 96 -12.92 -1.84 2.96
C GLY A 96 -12.27 -0.96 1.91
N LEU A 97 -11.19 -1.43 1.28
CA LEU A 97 -10.54 -0.70 0.18
C LEU A 97 -11.23 -1.02 -1.15
N GLY A 98 -11.55 0.01 -1.92
CA GLY A 98 -12.15 -0.05 -3.23
C GLY A 98 -11.19 -0.58 -4.29
N CYS A 99 -11.77 -1.05 -5.38
CA CYS A 99 -11.09 -1.38 -6.62
C CYS A 99 -12.05 -1.45 -7.79
N SER A 100 -11.51 -1.32 -9.01
CA SER A 100 -12.25 -1.60 -10.24
C SER A 100 -12.93 -2.97 -10.19
N ASN A 101 -14.20 -3.02 -10.57
CA ASN A 101 -14.99 -4.25 -10.55
C ASN A 101 -14.88 -5.10 -11.85
N THR A 102 -13.89 -4.86 -12.73
CA THR A 102 -13.76 -5.58 -14.02
C THR A 102 -13.68 -7.12 -13.88
N LEU A 103 -13.27 -7.64 -12.71
CA LEU A 103 -13.11 -9.08 -12.44
C LEU A 103 -13.93 -9.55 -11.22
N GLY A 104 -14.91 -8.78 -10.75
CA GLY A 104 -15.67 -9.12 -9.54
C GLY A 104 -14.87 -9.00 -8.24
N PHE A 105 -13.69 -8.38 -8.26
CA PHE A 105 -12.86 -8.23 -7.06
C PHE A 105 -13.53 -7.37 -5.99
N LEU A 106 -14.32 -6.37 -6.39
CA LEU A 106 -15.08 -5.56 -5.45
C LEU A 106 -16.13 -6.42 -4.74
N ASP A 107 -16.85 -7.28 -5.47
CA ASP A 107 -17.81 -8.23 -4.90
C ASP A 107 -17.16 -9.16 -3.88
N LYS A 108 -15.96 -9.66 -4.19
CA LYS A 108 -15.21 -10.53 -3.28
C LYS A 108 -14.69 -9.82 -2.03
N ARG A 109 -14.35 -8.53 -2.12
CA ARG A 109 -14.02 -7.73 -0.93
C ARG A 109 -15.27 -7.47 -0.09
N VAL A 110 -16.41 -7.17 -0.72
CA VAL A 110 -17.69 -7.01 -0.03
C VAL A 110 -18.11 -8.28 0.69
N GLU A 111 -17.88 -9.45 0.10
CA GLU A 111 -18.17 -10.73 0.74
C GLU A 111 -17.40 -10.90 2.07
N VAL A 112 -16.11 -10.55 2.07
CA VAL A 112 -15.26 -10.58 3.28
C VAL A 112 -15.68 -9.52 4.28
N LEU A 113 -15.98 -8.30 3.82
CA LEU A 113 -16.47 -7.20 4.65
C LEU A 113 -17.78 -7.58 5.34
N GLY A 114 -18.76 -8.12 4.60
CA GLY A 114 -20.05 -8.51 5.14
C GLY A 114 -19.94 -9.53 6.27
N LYS A 115 -19.12 -10.57 6.06
CA LYS A 115 -18.82 -11.58 7.10
C LYS A 115 -18.16 -10.96 8.34
N LEU A 116 -17.31 -9.95 8.16
CA LEU A 116 -16.68 -9.23 9.28
C LEU A 116 -17.68 -8.34 10.02
N VAL A 117 -18.58 -7.66 9.29
CA VAL A 117 -19.63 -6.81 9.87
C VAL A 117 -20.61 -7.63 10.70
N GLU A 118 -21.05 -8.78 10.21
CA GLU A 118 -21.93 -9.67 10.98
C GLU A 118 -21.23 -10.25 12.20
N LYS A 119 -19.92 -10.51 12.09
CA LYS A 119 -19.11 -11.03 13.20
C LYS A 119 -18.82 -9.99 14.27
N PHE A 120 -18.66 -8.72 13.87
CA PHE A 120 -18.31 -7.61 14.74
C PHE A 120 -19.30 -6.46 14.55
N PRO A 121 -20.56 -6.63 15.02
CA PRO A 121 -21.65 -5.70 14.72
C PRO A 121 -21.47 -4.30 15.33
N GLU A 122 -20.60 -4.14 16.33
CA GLU A 122 -20.30 -2.84 16.95
C GLU A 122 -19.10 -2.13 16.33
N ALA A 123 -18.32 -2.81 15.48
CA ALA A 123 -17.19 -2.20 14.81
C ALA A 123 -17.68 -1.17 13.78
N ARG A 124 -17.02 -0.01 13.73
CA ARG A 124 -17.26 0.95 12.64
C ARG A 124 -16.79 0.35 11.33
N VAL A 125 -17.41 0.74 10.22
CA VAL A 125 -17.05 0.29 8.88
C VAL A 125 -16.72 1.50 8.02
N LEU A 126 -15.48 1.61 7.56
CA LEU A 126 -15.09 2.63 6.59
C LEU A 126 -14.93 2.00 5.21
N LEU A 127 -15.66 2.50 4.23
CA LEU A 127 -15.56 2.09 2.83
C LEU A 127 -14.83 3.19 2.07
N SER A 128 -13.67 2.87 1.51
CA SER A 128 -12.78 3.84 0.84
C SER A 128 -12.64 3.50 -0.63
N GLY A 129 -12.90 4.44 -1.53
CA GLY A 129 -12.81 4.23 -2.97
C GLY A 129 -13.62 5.24 -3.77
N GLY A 130 -12.95 6.15 -4.48
CA GLY A 130 -13.53 7.13 -5.41
C GLY A 130 -13.49 6.75 -6.89
N GLY A 131 -12.94 5.58 -7.24
CA GLY A 131 -12.94 5.08 -8.64
C GLY A 131 -14.36 4.78 -9.16
N MET A 132 -14.52 4.68 -10.49
CA MET A 132 -15.74 4.37 -11.27
C MET A 132 -16.52 5.53 -11.93
N GLY A 133 -16.10 6.79 -11.76
CA GLY A 133 -16.61 7.93 -12.54
C GLY A 133 -17.44 8.93 -11.72
N VAL A 134 -18.13 9.84 -12.39
CA VAL A 134 -18.78 11.02 -11.75
C VAL A 134 -20.05 10.67 -10.97
N LEU A 135 -20.76 9.60 -11.36
CA LEU A 135 -22.07 9.24 -10.82
C LEU A 135 -22.02 8.15 -9.75
N LYS A 136 -20.90 7.43 -9.63
CA LYS A 136 -20.79 6.28 -8.72
C LYS A 136 -19.34 6.08 -8.31
N THR A 137 -19.14 5.81 -7.02
CA THR A 137 -17.85 5.56 -6.40
C THR A 137 -17.75 4.09 -5.99
N GLU A 138 -16.53 3.56 -5.90
CA GLU A 138 -16.27 2.20 -5.40
C GLU A 138 -16.80 2.04 -3.97
N ALA A 139 -16.64 3.06 -3.12
CA ALA A 139 -17.17 3.09 -1.76
C ALA A 139 -18.71 3.03 -1.74
N GLY A 140 -19.38 3.82 -2.59
CA GLY A 140 -20.83 3.77 -2.74
C GLY A 140 -21.32 2.41 -3.24
N GLU A 141 -20.62 1.80 -4.20
CA GLU A 141 -20.97 0.44 -4.65
C GLU A 141 -20.77 -0.63 -3.57
N MET A 142 -19.70 -0.53 -2.78
CA MET A 142 -19.51 -1.41 -1.63
C MET A 142 -20.65 -1.25 -0.62
N LEU A 143 -21.09 -0.01 -0.35
CA LEU A 143 -22.20 0.27 0.56
C LEU A 143 -23.49 -0.40 0.09
N GLU A 144 -23.88 -0.16 -1.17
CA GLU A 144 -25.11 -0.73 -1.74
C GLU A 144 -25.10 -2.26 -1.67
N LYS A 145 -23.97 -2.89 -1.98
CA LYS A 145 -23.83 -4.34 -1.90
C LYS A 145 -23.81 -4.86 -0.46
N LEU A 146 -23.22 -4.12 0.48
CA LEU A 146 -23.25 -4.48 1.90
C LEU A 146 -24.68 -4.41 2.44
N LYS A 147 -25.40 -3.31 2.22
CA LYS A 147 -26.80 -3.15 2.64
C LYS A 147 -27.72 -4.21 2.07
N LYS A 148 -27.52 -4.57 0.80
CA LYS A 148 -28.34 -5.58 0.12
C LYS A 148 -28.15 -6.99 0.67
N ASN A 149 -26.92 -7.35 1.07
CA ASN A 149 -26.56 -8.74 1.32
C ASN A 149 -26.25 -9.06 2.80
N TYR A 150 -26.08 -8.05 3.66
CA TYR A 150 -25.62 -8.23 5.04
C TYR A 150 -26.33 -7.27 6.01
N LYS A 151 -26.36 -7.64 7.30
CA LYS A 151 -26.94 -6.82 8.37
C LYS A 151 -25.93 -5.80 8.90
N ALA A 152 -25.75 -4.71 8.16
CA ALA A 152 -24.90 -3.59 8.58
C ALA A 152 -25.74 -2.47 9.21
N ASP A 153 -25.35 -1.98 10.39
CA ASP A 153 -25.94 -0.75 10.94
C ASP A 153 -25.39 0.45 10.16
N GLU A 154 -26.26 1.14 9.42
CA GLU A 154 -25.89 2.30 8.61
C GLU A 154 -25.21 3.41 9.44
N LYS A 155 -25.54 3.52 10.74
CA LYS A 155 -24.95 4.53 11.63
C LYS A 155 -23.46 4.28 11.91
N LEU A 156 -23.00 3.06 11.69
CA LEU A 156 -21.60 2.67 11.87
C LEU A 156 -20.79 2.75 10.57
N ILE A 157 -21.43 3.05 9.43
CA ILE A 157 -20.77 3.10 8.13
C ILE A 157 -20.30 4.51 7.79
N ILE A 158 -19.06 4.60 7.31
CA ILE A 158 -18.37 5.82 6.90
C ILE A 158 -17.94 5.64 5.44
N LEU A 159 -18.18 6.65 4.60
CA LEU A 159 -17.77 6.65 3.19
C LEU A 159 -16.62 7.62 2.95
N GLU A 160 -15.56 7.12 2.31
CA GLU A 160 -14.44 7.89 1.78
C GLU A 160 -14.39 7.71 0.26
N GLU A 161 -14.53 8.81 -0.49
CA GLU A 161 -14.81 8.80 -1.93
C GLU A 161 -13.79 9.60 -2.77
N ASP A 162 -12.70 10.09 -2.14
CA ASP A 162 -11.69 10.90 -2.81
C ASP A 162 -10.51 10.08 -3.35
N SER A 163 -10.34 8.87 -2.82
CA SER A 163 -9.28 7.95 -3.22
C SER A 163 -9.44 7.43 -4.65
N LEU A 164 -8.32 7.19 -5.32
CA LEU A 164 -8.24 6.76 -6.72
C LEU A 164 -7.25 5.60 -6.89
N ASP A 165 -6.50 5.28 -5.83
CA ASP A 165 -5.57 4.17 -5.75
C ASP A 165 -5.38 3.72 -4.29
N THR A 166 -4.49 2.74 -4.09
CA THR A 166 -4.25 2.13 -2.77
C THR A 166 -3.63 3.09 -1.76
N LEU A 167 -2.71 3.97 -2.19
CA LEU A 167 -2.11 4.97 -1.30
C LEU A 167 -3.17 5.99 -0.86
N GLY A 168 -3.96 6.50 -1.81
CA GLY A 168 -5.07 7.39 -1.54
C GLY A 168 -6.11 6.77 -0.62
N ASN A 169 -6.48 5.51 -0.84
CA ASN A 169 -7.44 4.82 0.03
C ASN A 169 -6.98 4.90 1.50
N ILE A 170 -5.70 4.61 1.76
CA ILE A 170 -5.16 4.59 3.13
C ILE A 170 -5.04 6.01 3.70
N VAL A 171 -4.50 6.96 2.94
CA VAL A 171 -4.29 8.35 3.39
C VAL A 171 -5.61 9.05 3.65
N PHE A 172 -6.56 8.99 2.72
CA PHE A 172 -7.85 9.66 2.88
C PHE A 172 -8.73 8.99 3.93
N SER A 173 -8.63 7.67 4.12
CA SER A 173 -9.26 7.00 5.27
C SER A 173 -8.78 7.62 6.58
N LYS A 174 -7.46 7.75 6.79
CA LYS A 174 -6.91 8.38 8.00
C LYS A 174 -7.38 9.83 8.15
N LEU A 175 -7.29 10.63 7.09
CA LEU A 175 -7.68 12.04 7.11
C LEU A 175 -9.17 12.21 7.43
N LEU A 176 -10.04 11.36 6.88
CA LEU A 176 -11.47 11.38 7.17
C LEU A 176 -11.76 11.01 8.64
N LEU A 177 -11.13 9.95 9.15
CA LEU A 177 -11.26 9.56 10.57
C LEU A 177 -10.80 10.69 11.52
N LYS A 178 -9.74 11.42 11.16
CA LYS A 178 -9.26 12.58 11.90
C LYS A 178 -10.26 13.74 11.82
N LYS A 179 -10.77 14.04 10.62
CA LYS A 179 -11.79 15.09 10.41
C LYS A 179 -13.04 14.87 11.27
N MET A 180 -13.42 13.61 11.44
CA MET A 180 -14.57 13.19 12.24
C MET A 180 -14.26 13.10 13.75
N ASN A 181 -13.02 13.38 14.18
CA ASN A 181 -12.56 13.26 15.57
C ASN A 181 -12.75 11.86 16.18
N ILE A 182 -12.66 10.81 15.37
CA ILE A 182 -12.82 9.41 15.82
C ILE A 182 -11.52 8.60 15.79
N LEU A 183 -10.48 9.09 15.09
CA LEU A 183 -9.20 8.38 14.98
C LEU A 183 -8.57 8.07 16.35
N SER A 184 -8.70 8.96 17.33
CA SER A 184 -8.14 8.78 18.68
C SER A 184 -8.81 7.68 19.50
N GLY A 185 -10.01 7.25 19.12
CA GLY A 185 -10.75 6.16 19.78
C GLY A 185 -10.61 4.81 19.08
N ILE A 186 -9.65 4.67 18.15
CA ILE A 186 -9.43 3.45 17.38
C ILE A 186 -8.06 2.88 17.75
N GLU A 187 -8.03 1.64 18.25
CA GLU A 187 -6.82 0.92 18.61
C GLU A 187 -6.57 -0.29 17.69
N LYS A 188 -7.63 -0.87 17.13
CA LYS A 188 -7.61 -2.11 16.36
C LYS A 188 -8.35 -1.97 15.04
N ILE A 189 -7.64 -2.21 13.94
CA ILE A 189 -8.19 -2.06 12.58
C ILE A 189 -8.05 -3.37 11.80
N ILE A 190 -9.12 -3.78 11.10
CA ILE A 190 -9.02 -4.79 10.04
C ILE A 190 -9.16 -4.09 8.69
N VAL A 191 -8.21 -4.27 7.79
CA VAL A 191 -8.24 -3.71 6.43
C VAL A 191 -8.48 -4.82 5.43
N VAL A 192 -9.56 -4.72 4.66
CA VAL A 192 -9.95 -5.69 3.63
C VAL A 192 -9.49 -5.21 2.25
N THR A 193 -8.78 -6.08 1.53
CA THR A 193 -8.27 -5.81 0.19
C THR A 193 -8.23 -7.08 -0.67
N SER A 194 -7.62 -7.02 -1.86
CA SER A 194 -7.34 -8.21 -2.68
C SER A 194 -6.02 -8.87 -2.25
N PRO A 195 -5.87 -10.20 -2.36
CA PRO A 195 -4.69 -10.93 -1.89
C PRO A 195 -3.35 -10.36 -2.38
N PHE A 196 -3.28 -10.03 -3.67
CA PHE A 196 -2.07 -9.47 -4.28
C PHE A 196 -1.68 -8.10 -3.73
N HIS A 197 -2.60 -7.36 -3.09
CA HIS A 197 -2.30 -6.08 -2.46
C HIS A 197 -1.88 -6.20 -0.99
N VAL A 198 -2.01 -7.35 -0.33
CA VAL A 198 -1.84 -7.49 1.12
C VAL A 198 -0.50 -6.93 1.61
N ILE A 199 0.61 -7.28 0.93
CA ILE A 199 1.95 -6.79 1.29
C ILE A 199 2.03 -5.26 1.11
N ARG A 200 1.55 -4.74 -0.03
CA ARG A 200 1.56 -3.30 -0.32
C ARG A 200 0.72 -2.52 0.68
N VAL A 201 -0.48 -2.99 0.97
CA VAL A 201 -1.38 -2.35 1.95
C VAL A 201 -0.75 -2.37 3.33
N HIS A 202 -0.15 -3.48 3.76
CA HIS A 202 0.54 -3.54 5.05
C HIS A 202 1.65 -2.49 5.16
N SER A 203 2.54 -2.43 4.16
CA SER A 203 3.63 -1.45 4.12
C SER A 203 3.13 0.00 4.14
N LEU A 204 2.10 0.32 3.37
CA LEU A 204 1.54 1.67 3.33
C LEU A 204 0.82 2.02 4.63
N PHE A 205 0.08 1.06 5.21
CA PHE A 205 -0.67 1.26 6.44
C PHE A 205 0.28 1.53 7.62
N SER A 206 1.36 0.76 7.76
CA SER A 206 2.36 0.95 8.83
C SER A 206 3.08 2.30 8.78
N ARG A 207 3.13 2.94 7.62
CA ARG A 207 3.75 4.26 7.42
C ARG A 207 2.76 5.40 7.63
N VAL A 208 1.49 5.19 7.30
CA VAL A 208 0.47 6.25 7.32
C VAL A 208 -0.25 6.30 8.67
N PHE A 209 -0.66 5.16 9.23
CA PHE A 209 -1.39 5.11 10.49
C PHE A 209 -0.44 5.19 11.71
N PRO A 210 -0.92 5.71 12.86
CA PRO A 210 -0.15 5.72 14.11
C PRO A 210 0.37 4.33 14.49
N LYS A 211 1.58 4.26 15.06
CA LYS A 211 2.25 2.99 15.41
C LYS A 211 1.56 2.25 16.55
N GLU A 212 0.79 2.98 17.35
CA GLU A 212 0.03 2.49 18.49
C GLU A 212 -1.18 1.64 18.03
N ILE A 213 -1.66 1.86 16.80
CA ILE A 213 -2.77 1.11 16.24
C ILE A 213 -2.31 -0.27 15.80
N SER A 214 -2.91 -1.30 16.37
CA SER A 214 -2.80 -2.67 15.87
C SER A 214 -3.66 -2.84 14.63
N PHE A 215 -3.09 -3.37 13.54
CA PHE A 215 -3.87 -3.64 12.34
C PHE A 215 -3.65 -5.06 11.80
N GLU A 216 -4.69 -5.57 11.15
CA GLU A 216 -4.70 -6.78 10.35
C GLU A 216 -4.98 -6.38 8.89
N ILE A 217 -4.27 -6.99 7.95
CA ILE A 217 -4.61 -6.87 6.52
C ILE A 217 -5.18 -8.21 6.06
N ARG A 218 -6.39 -8.21 5.49
CA ARG A 218 -7.09 -9.43 5.05
C ARG A 218 -7.43 -9.38 3.56
N GLY A 219 -6.95 -10.37 2.82
CA GLY A 219 -7.31 -10.63 1.43
C GLY A 219 -8.54 -11.52 1.28
N HIS A 220 -9.21 -11.47 0.13
CA HIS A 220 -10.29 -12.41 -0.22
C HIS A 220 -9.78 -13.75 -0.79
N ASP A 221 -10.50 -14.85 -0.61
CA ASP A 221 -9.98 -16.18 -0.98
C ASP A 221 -9.93 -16.48 -2.49
N TYR A 222 -10.67 -15.73 -3.32
CA TYR A 222 -10.89 -16.05 -4.74
C TYR A 222 -9.62 -16.26 -5.57
N TYR A 223 -8.53 -15.55 -5.25
CA TYR A 223 -7.31 -15.60 -6.05
C TYR A 223 -6.26 -16.60 -5.54
N LEU A 224 -6.34 -17.04 -4.28
CA LEU A 224 -5.31 -17.88 -3.65
C LEU A 224 -5.13 -19.20 -4.40
N ASN A 225 -6.23 -19.87 -4.72
CA ASN A 225 -6.21 -21.14 -5.44
C ASN A 225 -5.81 -21.01 -6.92
N LYS A 226 -5.62 -19.78 -7.41
CA LYS A 226 -5.21 -19.47 -8.79
C LYS A 226 -3.76 -18.99 -8.88
N VAL A 227 -3.09 -18.77 -7.75
CA VAL A 227 -1.69 -18.32 -7.73
C VAL A 227 -0.81 -19.46 -8.21
N SER A 228 -0.14 -19.25 -9.35
CA SER A 228 0.81 -20.21 -9.92
C SER A 228 2.11 -19.49 -10.31
N ASN A 229 3.13 -20.23 -10.75
CA ASN A 229 4.37 -19.63 -11.27
C ASN A 229 4.25 -19.19 -12.75
N ASP A 230 3.04 -19.07 -13.28
CA ASP A 230 2.80 -18.64 -14.67
C ASP A 230 3.15 -17.15 -14.93
N ALA A 231 3.24 -16.80 -16.22
CA ALA A 231 3.56 -15.45 -16.65
C ALA A 231 2.52 -14.40 -16.19
N THR A 232 1.27 -14.79 -15.99
CA THR A 232 0.19 -13.90 -15.57
C THR A 232 0.37 -13.46 -14.12
N THR A 233 0.58 -14.44 -13.23
CA THR A 233 0.82 -14.22 -11.80
C THR A 233 2.10 -13.42 -11.60
N ARG A 234 3.18 -13.77 -12.32
CA ARG A 234 4.42 -12.98 -12.31
C ARG A 234 4.18 -11.52 -12.69
N LYS A 235 3.43 -11.28 -13.76
CA LYS A 235 3.11 -9.90 -14.21
C LYS A 235 2.31 -9.12 -13.16
N ILE A 236 1.36 -9.77 -12.48
CA ILE A 236 0.59 -9.15 -11.39
C ILE A 236 1.51 -8.78 -10.23
N VAL A 237 2.31 -9.73 -9.74
CA VAL A 237 3.27 -9.51 -8.65
C VAL A 237 4.25 -8.39 -8.98
N GLU A 238 4.81 -8.38 -10.19
CA GLU A 238 5.69 -7.30 -10.61
C GLU A 238 5.00 -5.94 -10.60
N ASN A 239 3.74 -5.88 -11.01
CA ASN A 239 2.97 -4.63 -10.99
C ASN A 239 2.70 -4.17 -9.56
N GLU A 240 2.49 -5.09 -8.62
CA GLU A 240 2.35 -4.78 -7.20
C GLU A 240 3.65 -4.19 -6.63
N ILE A 241 4.79 -4.83 -6.89
CA ILE A 241 6.09 -4.35 -6.42
C ILE A 241 6.40 -2.98 -7.05
N LYS A 242 6.17 -2.81 -8.36
CA LYS A 242 6.32 -1.50 -9.03
C LYS A 242 5.42 -0.43 -8.42
N SER A 243 4.18 -0.78 -8.05
CA SER A 243 3.22 0.16 -7.48
C SER A 243 3.58 0.53 -6.04
N LEU A 244 4.09 -0.42 -5.25
CA LEU A 244 4.66 -0.15 -3.93
C LEU A 244 5.86 0.80 -4.05
N TYR A 245 6.79 0.54 -4.97
CA TYR A 245 7.92 1.43 -5.24
C TYR A 245 7.49 2.85 -5.66
N ARG A 246 6.45 2.98 -6.50
CA ARG A 246 5.90 4.30 -6.85
C ARG A 246 5.33 5.03 -5.63
N SER A 247 4.64 4.31 -4.76
CA SER A 247 4.07 4.86 -3.53
C SER A 247 5.20 5.28 -2.57
N ASP A 248 6.25 4.46 -2.43
CA ASP A 248 7.44 4.76 -1.63
C ASP A 248 8.10 6.09 -2.04
N ARG A 249 8.10 6.43 -3.34
CA ARG A 249 8.59 7.74 -3.80
C ARG A 249 7.79 8.89 -3.19
N ILE A 250 6.48 8.77 -2.98
CA ILE A 250 5.68 9.83 -2.35
C ILE A 250 6.08 10.06 -0.89
N PHE A 251 6.63 9.06 -0.20
CA PHE A 251 7.18 9.26 1.14
C PHE A 251 8.59 9.85 1.11
N ASN A 252 9.32 9.66 0.00
CA ASN A 252 10.75 9.94 -0.12
C ASN A 252 11.09 11.12 -1.06
N ILE A 253 10.11 11.82 -1.65
CA ILE A 253 10.42 13.03 -2.43
C ILE A 253 10.96 14.11 -1.51
N VAL A 254 10.44 14.17 -0.28
CA VAL A 254 11.02 14.92 0.82
C VAL A 254 11.96 14.01 1.63
N ASN A 255 12.82 13.21 0.96
CA ASN A 255 14.02 12.67 1.62
C ASN A 255 15.11 13.75 1.59
N LEU A 256 14.80 14.78 2.36
CA LEU A 256 15.66 15.75 3.01
C LEU A 256 17.00 15.07 3.42
N LYS A 257 18.07 15.36 2.66
CA LYS A 257 19.44 15.36 3.24
C LYS A 257 19.56 16.30 4.46
N GLU A 258 18.50 17.06 4.76
CA GLU A 258 18.33 17.96 5.89
C GLU A 258 17.43 17.43 7.04
N GLU A 259 16.81 16.23 6.99
CA GLU A 259 15.95 15.73 8.11
C GLU A 259 16.80 15.49 9.35
N LYS A 260 18.03 15.02 9.13
CA LYS A 260 19.03 14.85 10.18
C LYS A 260 19.53 16.17 10.75
N LYS A 261 19.32 17.31 10.08
CA LYS A 261 19.73 18.63 10.58
C LYS A 261 18.63 19.33 11.39
N ASN A 262 17.34 19.10 11.09
CA ASN A 262 16.25 19.97 11.56
C ASN A 262 15.07 19.29 12.30
N ASN A 263 15.12 18.00 12.64
CA ASN A 263 14.02 17.31 13.36
C ASN A 263 12.65 17.33 12.64
N PHE A 264 12.61 17.50 11.32
CA PHE A 264 11.37 17.46 10.55
C PHE A 264 10.79 16.04 10.56
N LYS A 265 9.62 15.85 11.16
CA LYS A 265 8.93 14.55 11.19
C LYS A 265 7.94 14.51 10.02
N VAL A 266 8.15 13.59 9.09
CA VAL A 266 7.15 13.29 8.05
C VAL A 266 5.87 12.82 8.74
N ASP A 267 4.83 13.65 8.67
CA ASP A 267 3.50 13.39 9.20
C ASP A 267 2.47 13.20 8.07
N GLU A 268 1.21 12.90 8.40
CA GLU A 268 0.15 12.74 7.39
C GLU A 268 -0.05 14.00 6.53
N THR A 269 0.19 15.18 7.09
CA THR A 269 0.11 16.47 6.40
C THR A 269 1.15 16.53 5.29
N SER A 270 2.38 16.14 5.60
CA SER A 270 3.50 16.07 4.66
C SER A 270 3.23 15.06 3.54
N ILE A 271 2.67 13.88 3.86
CA ILE A 271 2.29 12.87 2.87
C ILE A 271 1.19 13.41 1.95
N PHE A 272 0.16 14.03 2.52
CA PHE A 272 -0.94 14.61 1.77
C PHE A 272 -0.47 15.69 0.78
N TYR A 273 0.39 16.62 1.22
CA TYR A 273 0.97 17.61 0.32
C TYR A 273 1.86 16.98 -0.76
N GLN A 274 2.67 15.97 -0.43
CA GLN A 274 3.45 15.25 -1.44
C GLN A 274 2.56 14.58 -2.49
N MET A 275 1.40 14.04 -2.09
CA MET A 275 0.42 13.53 -3.05
C MET A 275 -0.11 14.64 -3.98
N LEU A 276 -0.46 15.80 -3.44
CA LEU A 276 -0.95 16.95 -4.20
C LEU A 276 0.10 17.64 -5.07
N LEU A 277 1.38 17.36 -4.88
CA LEU A 277 2.46 17.94 -5.69
C LEU A 277 2.99 16.95 -6.73
N TYR A 278 3.07 15.66 -6.39
CA TYR A 278 3.87 14.70 -7.15
C TYR A 278 3.12 13.44 -7.58
N HIS A 279 1.96 13.14 -6.99
CA HIS A 279 1.22 11.96 -7.36
C HIS A 279 0.36 12.21 -8.59
N ASP A 280 0.47 11.38 -9.63
CA ASP A 280 -0.18 11.63 -10.92
C ASP A 280 -1.70 11.75 -10.83
N LEU A 281 -2.33 11.00 -9.92
CA LEU A 281 -3.79 11.05 -9.70
C LEU A 281 -4.27 12.24 -8.86
N TYR A 282 -3.37 12.91 -8.12
CA TYR A 282 -3.74 13.91 -7.12
C TYR A 282 -3.14 15.29 -7.35
N LYS A 283 -2.10 15.42 -8.19
CA LYS A 283 -1.33 16.67 -8.33
C LYS A 283 -2.12 17.91 -8.78
N ASN A 284 -3.35 17.74 -9.21
CA ASN A 284 -4.26 18.81 -9.64
C ASN A 284 -5.59 18.86 -8.85
N ARG A 285 -5.75 18.02 -7.82
CA ARG A 285 -7.00 17.89 -7.04
C ARG A 285 -7.10 18.95 -5.93
N ARG A 286 -7.19 20.23 -6.32
CA ARG A 286 -7.32 21.36 -5.38
C ARG A 286 -8.62 21.32 -4.56
N ASP A 287 -9.64 20.63 -5.07
CA ASP A 287 -10.88 20.32 -4.36
C ASP A 287 -10.62 19.50 -3.09
N ILE A 288 -9.72 18.50 -3.16
CA ILE A 288 -9.35 17.68 -2.00
C ILE A 288 -8.62 18.51 -0.94
N LEU A 289 -7.75 19.44 -1.35
CA LEU A 289 -7.07 20.35 -0.40
C LEU A 289 -8.07 21.12 0.46
N ARG A 290 -9.10 21.70 -0.15
CA ARG A 290 -10.14 22.42 0.59
C ARG A 290 -10.90 21.51 1.56
N LYS A 291 -11.18 20.26 1.15
CA LYS A 291 -11.94 19.29 1.95
C LYS A 291 -11.20 18.86 3.21
N TYR A 292 -9.88 18.70 3.14
CA TYR A 292 -9.06 18.17 4.24
C TYR A 292 -8.18 19.22 4.92
N TYR A 293 -8.19 20.49 4.49
CA TYR A 293 -7.36 21.57 5.06
C TYR A 293 -7.43 21.63 6.59
N VAL A 294 -8.63 21.51 7.16
CA VAL A 294 -8.88 21.55 8.62
C VAL A 294 -8.18 20.40 9.37
N CYS A 295 -7.82 19.31 8.69
CA CYS A 295 -7.15 18.15 9.29
C CYS A 295 -5.63 18.32 9.36
N LEU A 296 -5.07 19.33 8.69
CA LEU A 296 -3.64 19.52 8.46
C LEU A 296 -2.99 20.43 9.52
N GLU A 297 -3.55 20.47 10.75
CA GLU A 297 -3.24 21.45 11.81
C GLU A 297 -1.78 21.47 12.33
N THR A 298 -0.83 20.77 11.70
CA THR A 298 0.57 20.79 12.12
C THR A 298 1.32 22.07 11.75
N TYR A 299 0.80 22.91 10.85
CA TYR A 299 1.43 24.18 10.46
C TYR A 299 0.41 25.31 10.41
N LYS A 300 0.01 25.81 11.59
CA LYS A 300 -0.41 27.22 11.69
C LYS A 300 0.86 28.06 11.48
N ILE A 301 1.05 28.55 10.25
CA ILE A 301 2.02 29.62 9.95
C ILE A 301 1.53 30.89 10.64
#